data_AF-A0A8T3VRW4-F1
#
_entry.id   AF-A0A8T3VRW4-F1
#
_cell.length_a   1.000
_cell.length_b   1.000
_cell.length_c   1.000
_cell.angle_alpha   90.00
_cell.angle_beta   90.00
_cell.angle_gamma   90.00
#
_symmetry.space_group_name_H-M   'P 1'
#
loop_
_entity.id
_entity.type
_entity.pdbx_description
1 polymer ?
#
loop_
_entity_poly.entity_id
_entity_poly.type
_entity_poly.pdbx_seq_one_letter_code
_entity_poly.pdbx_strand_id
1 'polypeptide(L)'
;MPLKRGRPKKSDKKANKNLEKRKKLKQQIDENKEKIRKYKAKIKEHLDYKETIKKIFRAKSLKTAMKYFNQLNDKLEELPPIIKDFIKKLSKKINKALNYLNDKNMPKTNNLVELLFKVTFPGKIKRIYRTYAGAITQIKIDDLKWIEQNVLKNPVKK
;
A
#
# COMPACT_ATOMS: atom_id res chain seq x y z
N MET A 1 39.57 22.42 -32.87
CA MET A 1 40.83 22.48 -32.09
C MET A 1 41.08 21.12 -31.44
N PRO A 2 42.29 20.55 -31.54
CA PRO A 2 42.59 19.25 -30.92
C PRO A 2 42.57 19.36 -29.39
N LEU A 3 41.85 18.45 -28.73
CA LEU A 3 41.90 18.30 -27.28
C LEU A 3 43.32 17.90 -26.87
N LYS A 4 44.06 18.79 -26.18
CA LYS A 4 45.37 18.43 -25.60
C LYS A 4 45.17 17.28 -24.61
N ARG A 5 45.66 16.09 -24.96
CA ARG A 5 45.67 14.89 -24.12
C ARG A 5 46.98 14.86 -23.32
N GLY A 6 46.91 14.62 -22.01
CA GLY A 6 48.09 14.53 -21.14
C GLY A 6 47.93 15.24 -19.79
N ARG A 7 48.92 15.10 -18.91
CA ARG A 7 48.96 15.78 -17.61
C ARG A 7 49.22 17.27 -17.82
N PRO A 8 48.39 18.18 -17.26
CA PRO A 8 48.68 19.61 -17.31
C PRO A 8 50.02 19.92 -16.63
N LYS A 9 50.77 20.88 -17.21
CA LYS A 9 52.01 21.37 -16.60
C LYS A 9 51.71 22.03 -15.26
N LYS A 10 52.62 21.93 -14.28
CA LYS A 10 52.45 22.52 -12.94
C LYS A 10 52.19 24.04 -12.97
N SER A 11 52.71 24.73 -13.99
CA SER A 11 52.52 26.17 -14.20
C SER A 11 51.10 26.57 -14.62
N ASP A 12 50.32 25.67 -15.22
CA ASP A 12 48.97 25.97 -15.71
C ASP A 12 47.91 25.80 -14.61
N LYS A 13 47.72 26.87 -13.82
CA LYS A 13 46.78 26.90 -12.68
C LYS A 13 45.33 26.59 -13.10
N LYS A 14 44.89 27.05 -14.28
CA LYS A 14 43.50 26.86 -14.77
C LYS A 14 43.26 25.40 -15.15
N ALA A 15 44.20 24.78 -15.87
CA ALA A 15 44.10 23.37 -16.23
C ALA A 15 44.15 22.44 -15.00
N ASN A 16 45.02 22.74 -14.03
CA ASN A 16 45.10 22.00 -12.76
C ASN A 16 43.80 22.12 -11.94
N LYS A 17 43.21 23.32 -11.82
CA LYS A 17 41.93 23.54 -11.13
C LYS A 17 40.78 22.75 -11.78
N ASN A 18 40.75 22.70 -13.12
CA ASN A 18 39.76 21.93 -13.86
C ASN A 18 39.94 20.41 -13.71
N LEU A 19 41.18 19.93 -13.66
CA LEU A 19 41.51 18.52 -13.40
C LEU A 19 41.02 18.10 -12.00
N GLU A 20 41.28 18.89 -10.97
CA GLU A 20 40.81 18.61 -9.60
C GLU A 20 39.28 18.62 -9.51
N LYS A 21 38.60 19.56 -10.18
CA LYS A 21 37.12 19.54 -10.29
C LYS A 21 36.61 18.25 -10.93
N ARG A 22 37.23 17.81 -12.03
CA ARG A 22 36.84 16.56 -12.73
C ARG A 22 37.04 15.33 -11.83
N LYS A 23 38.12 15.27 -11.07
CA LYS A 23 38.35 14.18 -10.10
C LYS A 23 37.26 14.14 -9.03
N LYS A 24 36.92 15.29 -8.43
CA LYS A 24 35.84 15.39 -7.43
C LYS A 24 34.49 14.96 -8.00
N LEU A 25 34.15 15.42 -9.20
CA LEU A 25 32.92 15.02 -9.87
C LEU A 25 32.90 13.52 -10.18
N LYS A 26 34.03 12.95 -10.61
CA LYS A 26 34.14 11.50 -10.85
C LYS A 26 33.90 10.71 -9.56
N GLN A 27 34.54 11.12 -8.46
CA GLN A 27 34.35 10.51 -7.15
C GLN A 27 32.88 10.56 -6.71
N GLN A 28 32.22 11.72 -6.85
CA GLN A 28 30.79 11.86 -6.56
C GLN A 28 29.91 10.97 -7.44
N ILE A 29 30.24 10.83 -8.73
CA ILE A 29 29.52 9.94 -9.65
C ILE A 29 29.65 8.48 -9.18
N ASP A 30 30.84 8.05 -8.80
CA ASP A 30 31.09 6.68 -8.36
C ASP A 30 30.37 6.40 -7.02
N GLU A 31 30.41 7.33 -6.07
CA GLU A 31 29.61 7.26 -4.83
C GLU A 31 28.11 7.18 -5.10
N ASN A 32 27.60 7.99 -6.04
CA ASN A 32 26.18 7.98 -6.39
C ASN A 32 25.77 6.68 -7.08
N LYS A 33 26.62 6.11 -7.94
CA LYS A 33 26.38 4.79 -8.54
C LYS A 33 26.26 3.70 -7.48
N GLU A 34 27.14 3.72 -6.47
CA GLU A 34 27.06 2.79 -5.34
C GLU A 34 25.79 2.98 -4.51
N LYS A 35 25.39 4.23 -4.23
CA LYS A 35 24.11 4.52 -3.57
C LYS A 35 22.92 3.99 -4.38
N ILE A 36 22.91 4.21 -5.69
CA ILE A 36 21.86 3.71 -6.59
C ILE A 36 21.80 2.17 -6.54
N ARG A 37 22.94 1.48 -6.57
CA ARG A 37 22.98 0.00 -6.43
C ARG A 37 22.35 -0.45 -5.12
N LYS A 38 22.71 0.18 -3.99
CA LYS A 38 22.14 -0.11 -2.67
C LYS A 38 20.62 0.14 -2.62
N TYR A 39 20.16 1.26 -3.17
CA TYR A 39 18.72 1.55 -3.21
C TYR A 39 17.93 0.58 -4.09
N LYS A 40 18.48 0.19 -5.25
CA LYS A 40 17.86 -0.85 -6.10
C LYS A 40 17.73 -2.18 -5.37
N ALA A 41 18.74 -2.59 -4.62
CA ALA A 41 18.69 -3.80 -3.80
C ALA A 41 17.58 -3.71 -2.74
N LYS A 42 17.51 -2.61 -1.99
CA LYS A 42 16.44 -2.38 -1.00
C LYS A 42 15.05 -2.38 -1.62
N ILE A 43 14.87 -1.74 -2.79
CA ILE A 43 13.59 -1.74 -3.50
C ILE A 43 13.19 -3.17 -3.88
N LYS A 44 14.13 -3.96 -4.39
CA LYS A 44 13.87 -5.36 -4.75
C LYS A 44 13.42 -6.17 -3.53
N GLU A 45 14.13 -6.05 -2.42
CA GLU A 45 13.76 -6.69 -1.15
C GLU A 45 12.34 -6.31 -0.69
N HIS A 46 11.99 -5.02 -0.73
CA HIS A 46 10.64 -4.56 -0.40
C HIS A 46 9.56 -5.10 -1.36
N LEU A 47 9.88 -5.25 -2.66
CA LEU A 47 8.98 -5.85 -3.64
C LEU A 47 8.76 -7.33 -3.36
N ASP A 48 9.80 -8.06 -2.96
CA ASP A 48 9.69 -9.47 -2.61
C ASP A 48 8.77 -9.65 -1.38
N TYR A 49 8.94 -8.82 -0.34
CA TYR A 49 8.03 -8.80 0.80
C TYR A 49 6.59 -8.41 0.44
N LYS A 50 6.40 -7.50 -0.51
CA LYS A 50 5.07 -7.16 -1.01
C LYS A 50 4.39 -8.37 -1.65
N GLU A 51 5.12 -9.16 -2.42
CA GLU A 51 4.57 -10.38 -3.02
C GLU A 51 4.29 -11.48 -1.99
N THR A 52 5.11 -11.64 -0.94
CA THR A 52 4.80 -12.58 0.16
C THR A 52 3.55 -12.17 0.91
N ILE A 53 3.38 -10.87 1.22
CA ILE A 53 2.16 -10.36 1.84
C ILE A 53 0.94 -10.60 0.95
N LYS A 54 1.05 -10.37 -0.36
CA LYS A 54 -0.05 -10.66 -1.30
C LYS A 54 -0.47 -12.13 -1.29
N LYS A 55 0.45 -13.07 -1.06
CA LYS A 55 0.12 -14.51 -0.97
C LYS A 55 -0.86 -14.79 0.18
N ILE A 56 -0.77 -14.06 1.29
CA ILE A 56 -1.70 -14.18 2.43
C ILE A 56 -3.14 -13.92 1.96
N PHE A 57 -3.36 -12.83 1.23
CA PHE A 57 -4.69 -12.43 0.76
C PHE A 57 -5.17 -13.20 -0.49
N ARG A 58 -4.24 -13.78 -1.26
CA ARG A 58 -4.57 -14.61 -2.43
C ARG A 58 -4.82 -16.08 -2.08
N ALA A 59 -4.57 -16.48 -0.84
CA ALA A 59 -4.82 -17.82 -0.36
C ALA A 59 -6.28 -18.28 -0.62
N LYS A 60 -6.45 -19.58 -0.85
CA LYS A 60 -7.76 -20.19 -1.12
C LYS A 60 -8.53 -20.53 0.16
N SER A 61 -7.83 -20.67 1.29
CA SER A 61 -8.44 -21.06 2.57
C SER A 61 -7.86 -20.25 3.72
N LEU A 62 -8.63 -20.08 4.79
CA LEU A 62 -8.18 -19.37 5.99
C LEU A 62 -6.96 -20.06 6.62
N LYS A 63 -6.93 -21.39 6.66
CA LYS A 63 -5.79 -22.17 7.18
C LYS A 63 -4.50 -21.87 6.42
N THR A 64 -4.57 -21.79 5.08
CA THR A 64 -3.39 -21.47 4.26
C THR A 64 -2.95 -20.00 4.42
N ALA A 65 -3.90 -19.08 4.48
CA ALA A 65 -3.63 -17.67 4.73
C ALA A 65 -2.92 -17.46 6.09
N MET A 66 -3.43 -18.07 7.15
CA MET A 66 -2.85 -18.00 8.50
C MET A 66 -1.47 -18.66 8.56
N LYS A 67 -1.24 -19.76 7.84
CA LYS A 67 0.09 -20.36 7.73
C LYS A 67 1.11 -19.37 7.14
N TYR A 68 0.77 -18.69 6.05
CA TYR A 68 1.64 -17.68 5.44
C TYR A 68 1.85 -16.47 6.35
N PHE A 69 0.80 -16.05 7.06
CA PHE A 69 0.89 -14.95 8.03
C PHE A 69 1.84 -15.31 9.19
N ASN A 70 1.69 -16.51 9.77
CA ASN A 70 2.52 -16.95 10.89
C ASN A 70 3.99 -17.05 10.48
N GLN A 71 4.30 -17.64 9.32
CA GLN A 71 5.66 -17.70 8.79
C GLN A 71 6.32 -16.32 8.67
N LEU A 72 5.53 -15.29 8.35
CA LEU A 72 6.01 -13.92 8.23
C LEU A 72 6.12 -13.23 9.59
N ASN A 73 5.22 -13.56 10.52
CA ASN A 73 5.22 -13.07 11.89
C ASN A 73 6.35 -13.68 12.75
N ASP A 74 6.78 -14.91 12.47
CA ASP A 74 7.91 -15.54 13.14
C ASP A 74 9.23 -14.81 12.82
N LYS A 75 9.32 -14.21 11.63
CA LYS A 75 10.48 -13.43 11.16
C LYS A 75 10.31 -11.93 11.37
N LEU A 76 9.40 -11.49 12.24
CA LEU A 76 9.02 -10.08 12.40
C LEU A 76 10.20 -9.15 12.75
N GLU A 77 11.18 -9.64 13.50
CA GLU A 77 12.35 -8.86 13.92
C GLU A 77 13.36 -8.63 12.78
N GLU A 78 13.39 -9.51 11.78
CA GLU A 78 14.26 -9.41 10.60
C GLU A 78 13.67 -8.50 9.51
N LEU A 79 12.39 -8.13 9.63
CA LEU A 79 11.69 -7.36 8.61
C LEU A 79 12.12 -5.89 8.61
N PRO A 80 12.13 -5.24 7.42
CA PRO A 80 12.31 -3.80 7.34
C PRO A 80 11.25 -3.05 8.17
N PRO A 81 11.60 -1.91 8.83
CA PRO A 81 10.73 -1.24 9.80
C PRO A 81 9.31 -0.95 9.30
N ILE A 82 9.19 -0.47 8.06
CA ILE A 82 7.89 -0.15 7.42
C ILE A 82 7.00 -1.39 7.32
N ILE A 83 7.59 -2.54 6.97
CA ILE A 83 6.87 -3.80 6.83
C ILE A 83 6.53 -4.35 8.22
N LYS A 84 7.46 -4.28 9.16
CA LYS A 84 7.24 -4.67 10.57
C LYS A 84 6.03 -3.95 11.18
N ASP A 85 5.95 -2.64 11.02
CA ASP A 85 4.82 -1.84 11.51
C ASP A 85 3.49 -2.20 10.84
N PHE A 86 3.54 -2.46 9.53
CA PHE A 86 2.37 -2.93 8.79
C PHE A 86 1.87 -4.27 9.33
N ILE A 87 2.77 -5.25 9.52
CA ILE A 87 2.40 -6.58 10.01
C ILE A 87 1.89 -6.52 11.45
N LYS A 88 2.48 -5.70 12.33
CA LYS A 88 1.96 -5.46 13.69
C LYS A 88 0.55 -4.86 13.69
N LYS A 89 0.23 -3.97 12.75
CA LYS A 89 -1.14 -3.43 12.61
C LYS A 89 -2.08 -4.48 12.03
N LEU A 90 -1.60 -5.27 11.08
CA LEU A 90 -2.36 -6.34 10.45
C LEU A 90 -2.69 -7.46 11.44
N SER A 91 -1.75 -7.87 12.31
CA SER A 91 -1.94 -8.94 13.29
C SER A 91 -3.17 -8.70 14.18
N LYS A 92 -3.35 -7.46 14.65
CA LYS A 92 -4.50 -7.05 15.47
C LYS A 92 -5.84 -7.18 14.76
N LYS A 93 -5.86 -7.20 13.42
CA LYS A 93 -7.07 -7.19 12.59
C LYS A 93 -7.12 -8.35 11.60
N ILE A 94 -6.23 -9.34 11.71
CA ILE A 94 -6.02 -10.35 10.66
C ILE A 94 -7.29 -11.18 10.42
N ASN A 95 -7.99 -11.57 11.49
CA ASN A 95 -9.25 -12.32 11.39
C ASN A 95 -10.33 -11.52 10.64
N LYS A 96 -10.44 -10.21 10.89
CA LYS A 96 -11.36 -9.33 10.16
C LYS A 96 -10.95 -9.18 8.70
N ALA A 97 -9.65 -9.03 8.44
CA ALA A 97 -9.10 -8.87 7.10
C ALA A 97 -9.30 -10.12 6.23
N LEU A 98 -9.29 -11.32 6.82
CA LEU A 98 -9.46 -12.60 6.12
C LEU A 98 -10.89 -13.15 6.17
N ASN A 99 -11.86 -12.40 6.70
CA ASN A 99 -13.22 -12.90 6.89
C ASN A 99 -13.91 -13.30 5.58
N TYR A 100 -13.54 -12.66 4.46
CA TYR A 100 -14.01 -13.02 3.12
C TYR A 100 -13.63 -14.45 2.68
N LEU A 101 -12.68 -15.10 3.36
CA LEU A 101 -12.36 -16.51 3.08
C LEU A 101 -13.37 -17.48 3.71
N ASN A 102 -14.12 -17.04 4.73
CA ASN A 102 -15.16 -17.84 5.38
C ASN A 102 -16.52 -17.63 4.72
N ASP A 103 -16.82 -16.40 4.30
CA ASP A 103 -18.09 -16.04 3.67
C ASP A 103 -17.93 -15.84 2.16
N LYS A 104 -18.58 -16.70 1.36
CA LYS A 104 -18.56 -16.65 -0.10
C LYS A 104 -19.24 -15.40 -0.67
N ASN A 105 -20.18 -14.80 0.07
CA ASN A 105 -20.90 -13.62 -0.38
C ASN A 105 -20.09 -12.34 -0.19
N MET A 106 -19.03 -12.39 0.62
CA MET A 106 -18.17 -11.24 0.89
C MET A 106 -17.06 -11.14 -0.16
N PRO A 107 -16.96 -10.04 -0.92
CA PRO A 107 -15.89 -9.86 -1.89
C PRO A 107 -14.54 -9.62 -1.20
N LYS A 108 -13.46 -10.03 -1.87
CA LYS A 108 -12.07 -9.86 -1.37
C LYS A 108 -11.65 -8.40 -1.22
N THR A 109 -12.30 -7.50 -1.94
CA THR A 109 -11.94 -6.08 -2.00
C THR A 109 -13.19 -5.23 -1.81
N ASN A 110 -13.04 -4.10 -1.14
CA ASN A 110 -14.08 -3.08 -1.00
C ASN A 110 -14.18 -2.15 -2.23
N ASN A 111 -13.44 -2.42 -3.32
CA ASN A 111 -13.38 -1.53 -4.50
C ASN A 111 -14.77 -1.19 -5.06
N LEU A 112 -15.69 -2.15 -5.14
CA LEU A 112 -17.04 -1.90 -5.64
C LEU A 112 -17.81 -0.93 -4.74
N VAL A 113 -17.67 -1.10 -3.42
CA VAL A 113 -18.27 -0.20 -2.43
C VAL A 113 -17.63 1.18 -2.54
N GLU A 114 -16.30 1.26 -2.63
CA GLU A 114 -15.60 2.54 -2.81
C GLU A 114 -16.01 3.25 -4.10
N LEU A 115 -16.14 2.53 -5.21
CA LEU A 115 -16.56 3.06 -6.49
C LEU A 115 -18.01 3.56 -6.44
N LEU A 116 -18.90 2.80 -5.81
CA LEU A 116 -20.29 3.19 -5.55
C LEU A 116 -20.34 4.53 -4.79
N PHE A 117 -19.60 4.63 -3.68
CA PHE A 117 -19.60 5.82 -2.85
C PHE A 117 -18.85 7.01 -3.45
N LYS A 118 -17.78 6.80 -4.24
CA LYS A 118 -16.97 7.89 -4.82
C LYS A 118 -17.54 8.40 -6.13
N VAL A 119 -17.96 7.51 -7.02
CA VAL A 119 -18.35 7.85 -8.40
C VAL A 119 -19.86 7.87 -8.55
N THR A 120 -20.52 6.75 -8.23
CA THR A 120 -21.92 6.51 -8.61
C THR A 120 -22.91 7.36 -7.83
N PHE A 121 -22.72 7.54 -6.52
CA PHE A 121 -23.69 8.32 -5.74
C PHE A 121 -23.67 9.81 -6.11
N PRO A 122 -24.84 10.47 -6.17
CA PRO A 122 -24.91 11.91 -6.32
C PRO A 122 -24.39 12.61 -5.05
N GLY A 123 -23.87 13.83 -5.21
CA GLY A 123 -23.25 14.59 -4.11
C GLY A 123 -24.16 14.79 -2.89
N LYS A 124 -25.48 14.90 -3.11
CA LYS A 124 -26.49 15.00 -2.04
C LYS A 124 -26.48 13.79 -1.10
N ILE A 125 -26.39 12.57 -1.65
CA ILE A 125 -26.34 11.33 -0.87
C ILE A 125 -24.99 11.22 -0.14
N LYS A 126 -23.88 11.56 -0.82
CA LYS A 126 -22.54 11.56 -0.22
C LYS A 126 -22.45 12.49 1.00
N ARG A 127 -23.16 13.63 0.99
CA ARG A 127 -23.20 14.58 2.12
C ARG A 127 -23.86 13.96 3.36
N ILE A 128 -24.89 13.12 3.20
CA ILE A 128 -25.58 12.45 4.31
C ILE A 128 -24.61 11.52 5.07
N TYR A 129 -23.83 10.73 4.33
CA TYR A 129 -22.87 9.79 4.91
C TYR A 129 -21.51 10.42 5.27
N ARG A 130 -21.36 11.76 5.14
CA ARG A 130 -20.09 12.46 5.43
C ARG A 130 -19.76 12.47 6.93
N THR A 131 -20.78 12.47 7.78
CA THR A 131 -20.63 12.46 9.24
C THR A 131 -21.16 11.15 9.82
N TYR A 132 -20.57 10.71 10.94
CA TYR A 132 -21.00 9.49 11.62
C TYR A 132 -22.48 9.57 12.05
N ALA A 133 -22.89 10.72 12.60
CA ALA A 133 -24.27 10.97 12.97
C ALA A 133 -25.22 10.89 11.76
N GLY A 134 -24.85 11.50 10.62
CA GLY A 134 -25.65 11.46 9.40
C GLY A 134 -25.81 10.04 8.85
N ALA A 135 -24.73 9.24 8.87
CA ALA A 135 -24.78 7.84 8.46
C ALA A 135 -25.71 7.01 9.36
N ILE A 136 -25.64 7.16 10.68
CA ILE A 136 -26.54 6.46 11.62
C ILE A 136 -27.99 6.86 11.39
N THR A 137 -28.27 8.15 11.25
CA THR A 137 -29.63 8.64 11.02
C THR A 137 -30.21 8.07 9.73
N GLN A 138 -29.41 8.01 8.67
CA GLN A 138 -29.85 7.45 7.40
C GLN A 138 -30.14 5.95 7.51
N ILE A 139 -29.29 5.17 8.18
CA ILE A 139 -29.53 3.74 8.42
C ILE A 139 -30.86 3.54 9.16
N LYS A 140 -31.12 4.31 10.23
CA LYS A 140 -32.39 4.23 10.97
C LYS A 140 -33.60 4.54 10.10
N ILE A 141 -33.50 5.55 9.23
CA ILE A 141 -34.59 5.91 8.31
C ILE A 141 -34.83 4.78 7.30
N ASP A 142 -33.76 4.18 6.77
CA ASP A 142 -33.85 3.08 5.81
C ASP A 142 -34.45 1.83 6.46
N ASP A 143 -34.08 1.51 7.69
CA ASP A 143 -34.66 0.42 8.49
C ASP A 143 -36.17 0.64 8.71
N LEU A 144 -36.57 1.86 9.11
CA LEU A 144 -37.98 2.20 9.32
C LEU A 144 -38.80 2.05 8.02
N LYS A 145 -38.26 2.51 6.89
CA LYS A 145 -38.91 2.34 5.58
C LYS A 145 -39.05 0.88 5.19
N TRP A 146 -38.02 0.08 5.45
CA TRP A 146 -38.05 -1.35 5.17
C TRP A 146 -39.13 -2.06 6.00
N ILE A 147 -39.24 -1.74 7.29
CA ILE A 147 -40.28 -2.27 8.19
C ILE A 147 -41.67 -1.88 7.68
N GLU A 148 -41.86 -0.61 7.32
CA GLU A 148 -43.14 -0.12 6.82
C GLU A 148 -43.58 -0.87 5.54
N GLN A 149 -42.66 -1.09 4.62
CA GLN A 149 -42.94 -1.74 3.34
C GLN A 149 -43.16 -3.25 3.46
N ASN A 150 -42.33 -3.94 4.26
CA ASN A 150 -42.32 -5.41 4.28
C ASN A 150 -43.17 -6.02 5.39
N VAL A 151 -43.35 -5.31 6.52
CA VAL A 151 -44.07 -5.81 7.69
C VAL A 151 -45.45 -5.20 7.80
N LEU A 152 -45.57 -3.87 7.63
CA LEU A 152 -46.85 -3.18 7.82
C LEU A 152 -47.74 -3.18 6.57
N LYS A 153 -47.15 -3.09 5.37
CA LYS A 153 -47.91 -3.01 4.10
C LYS A 153 -48.19 -4.34 3.42
N ASN A 154 -47.52 -5.43 3.81
CA ASN A 154 -47.84 -6.78 3.35
C ASN A 154 -48.61 -7.52 4.47
N PRO A 155 -49.95 -7.42 4.54
CA PRO A 155 -50.70 -8.25 5.46
C PRO A 155 -50.45 -9.71 5.12
N VAL A 156 -50.08 -10.51 6.12
CA VAL A 156 -49.96 -11.97 6.02
C VAL A 156 -51.23 -12.48 5.34
N LYS A 157 -51.12 -12.99 4.11
CA LYS A 157 -52.22 -13.70 3.47
C LYS A 157 -52.48 -14.94 4.31
N LYS A 158 -53.58 -14.90 5.09
CA LYS A 158 -54.11 -16.06 5.80
C LYS A 158 -54.57 -17.12 4.80
#